data_AF-A0A445G941-F1
#
_entry.id   AF-A0A445G941-F1
#
_cell.length_a   1.000
_cell.length_b   1.000
_cell.length_c   1.000
_cell.angle_alpha   90.00
_cell.angle_beta   90.00
_cell.angle_gamma   90.00
#
_symmetry.space_group_name_H-M   'P 1'
#
loop_
_entity.id
_entity.type
_entity.pdbx_description
1 polymer ?
#
loop_
_entity_poly.entity_id
_entity_poly.type
_entity_poly.pdbx_seq_one_letter_code
_entity_poly.pdbx_strand_id
1 'polypeptide(L)'
;MNPLLVFLVIAENRYIAKTLYGTEEEEDASQPNSRVEEPKLLGVTSGSYEKVLLKSGPYGVYVQLGEDRKGYIPKRASVSHVCHISIFKASKYETWEVQDQKLLVWQLSTLLKSVLSRVLGSNSYQVWNKIHEYFSLHTKSRARQLRTAMRAVTLDEKSIDEYLRKVKGYVDELAGVGVPVRHEEYVDALLEGLPSDYAPVISVIESKKRTPSIAEIKALLYGHETRLTRYNRDT
;
A
#
# COMPACT_ATOMS: atom_id res chain seq x y z
N MET A 1 10.05 -3.83 -13.13
CA MET A 1 9.90 -4.82 -12.04
C MET A 1 8.44 -5.26 -12.04
N ASN A 2 8.19 -6.57 -12.08
CA ASN A 2 6.88 -7.13 -12.38
C ASN A 2 5.88 -6.80 -11.24
N PRO A 3 4.76 -6.12 -11.49
CA PRO A 3 3.77 -5.78 -10.45
C PRO A 3 3.24 -7.03 -9.74
N LEU A 4 3.16 -8.17 -10.43
CA LEU A 4 2.86 -9.47 -9.83
C LEU A 4 3.86 -9.89 -8.76
N LEU A 5 5.14 -9.54 -8.90
CA LEU A 5 6.17 -9.84 -7.91
C LEU A 5 5.97 -8.99 -6.65
N VAL A 6 5.55 -7.72 -6.82
CA VAL A 6 5.22 -6.84 -5.69
C VAL A 6 3.97 -7.34 -4.97
N PHE A 7 2.94 -7.77 -5.71
CA PHE A 7 1.75 -8.39 -5.12
C PHE A 7 2.05 -9.73 -4.43
N LEU A 8 2.91 -10.59 -5.01
CA LEU A 8 3.32 -11.84 -4.38
C LEU A 8 4.05 -11.57 -3.06
N VAL A 9 5.00 -10.63 -3.08
CA VAL A 9 5.74 -10.24 -1.89
C VAL A 9 4.78 -9.67 -0.84
N ILE A 10 3.82 -8.83 -1.21
CA ILE A 10 2.81 -8.29 -0.28
C ILE A 10 1.89 -9.39 0.28
N ALA A 11 1.47 -10.34 -0.56
CA ALA A 11 0.58 -11.43 -0.18
C ALA A 11 1.28 -12.42 0.75
N GLU A 12 2.52 -12.81 0.45
CA GLU A 12 3.37 -13.62 1.32
C GLU A 12 3.65 -12.89 2.63
N ASN A 13 3.95 -11.59 2.59
CA ASN A 13 4.12 -10.77 3.79
C ASN A 13 2.87 -10.78 4.69
N ARG A 14 1.68 -10.60 4.11
CA ARG A 14 0.42 -10.63 4.87
C ARG A 14 0.15 -12.02 5.46
N TYR A 15 0.41 -13.08 4.71
CA TYR A 15 0.23 -14.45 5.17
C TYR A 15 1.20 -14.78 6.32
N ILE A 16 2.47 -14.41 6.17
CA ILE A 16 3.51 -14.66 7.16
C ILE A 16 3.30 -13.79 8.41
N ALA A 17 2.86 -12.54 8.27
CA ALA A 17 2.46 -11.73 9.42
C ALA A 17 1.28 -12.37 10.16
N LYS A 18 0.29 -12.91 9.45
CA LYS A 18 -0.82 -13.66 10.08
C LYS A 18 -0.37 -14.96 10.75
N THR A 19 0.70 -15.61 10.28
CA THR A 19 1.21 -16.83 10.92
C THR A 19 2.18 -16.55 12.07
N LEU A 20 2.93 -15.45 12.01
CA LEU A 20 3.85 -15.02 13.09
C LEU A 20 3.12 -14.30 14.23
N TYR A 21 2.03 -13.58 13.91
CA TYR A 21 1.23 -12.80 14.87
C TYR A 21 -0.20 -13.33 15.03
N GLY A 22 -0.50 -14.53 14.55
CA GLY A 22 -1.83 -15.13 14.67
C GLY A 22 -2.20 -15.41 16.12
N THR A 23 -3.41 -14.97 16.50
CA THR A 23 -4.09 -14.98 17.82
C THR A 23 -3.55 -13.96 18.83
N GLU A 24 -4.31 -12.98 19.36
CA GLU A 24 -5.76 -12.87 19.58
C GLU A 24 -6.28 -11.46 19.16
N GLU A 25 -7.29 -11.41 18.30
CA GLU A 25 -8.11 -10.21 18.11
C GLU A 25 -9.05 -10.10 19.32
N GLU A 26 -8.67 -9.36 20.36
CA GLU A 26 -9.66 -8.72 21.23
C GLU A 26 -10.04 -7.40 20.57
N GLU A 27 -11.21 -7.39 19.92
CA GLU A 27 -11.94 -6.16 19.64
C GLU A 27 -12.22 -5.47 20.98
N ASP A 28 -11.58 -4.33 21.25
CA ASP A 28 -12.10 -3.40 22.23
C ASP A 28 -12.58 -2.13 21.52
N ALA A 29 -13.90 -2.09 21.34
CA ALA A 29 -14.64 -0.96 20.83
C ALA A 29 -14.46 0.23 21.79
N SER A 30 -14.15 1.39 21.20
CA SER A 30 -14.05 2.64 21.94
C SER A 30 -15.41 3.07 22.51
N GLN A 31 -15.45 3.42 23.80
CA GLN A 31 -16.45 4.35 24.34
C GLN A 31 -15.83 5.41 25.28
N PRO A 32 -16.48 6.59 25.40
CA PRO A 32 -15.86 7.81 25.88
C PRO A 32 -16.11 8.12 27.37
N ASN A 33 -15.07 8.70 27.98
CA ASN A 33 -15.02 9.73 29.02
C ASN A 33 -15.66 9.58 30.42
N SER A 34 -14.77 9.73 31.42
CA SER A 34 -14.94 10.11 32.83
C SER A 34 -15.71 9.16 33.75
N ARG A 35 -15.00 8.51 34.70
CA ARG A 35 -14.96 8.83 36.16
C ARG A 35 -14.37 7.62 36.92
N VAL A 36 -13.28 7.86 37.65
CA VAL A 36 -12.54 6.93 38.54
C VAL A 36 -11.99 5.69 37.84
N GLU A 37 -10.75 5.77 37.36
CA GLU A 37 -10.02 4.60 36.87
C GLU A 37 -9.81 3.59 38.01
N GLU A 38 -10.41 2.41 37.87
CA GLU A 38 -10.09 1.26 38.70
C GLU A 38 -8.59 0.95 38.61
N PRO A 39 -7.95 0.55 39.72
CA PRO A 39 -6.50 0.33 39.75
C PRO A 39 -6.06 -0.72 38.74
N LYS A 40 -5.25 -0.33 37.75
CA LYS A 40 -4.74 -1.25 36.72
C LYS A 40 -3.64 -2.14 37.30
N LEU A 41 -3.85 -3.46 37.30
CA LEU A 41 -2.86 -4.43 37.75
C LEU A 41 -1.71 -4.49 36.75
N LEU A 42 -0.51 -4.11 37.19
CA LEU A 42 0.71 -4.14 36.37
C LEU A 42 1.48 -5.46 36.50
N GLY A 43 1.26 -6.20 37.59
CA GLY A 43 1.93 -7.49 37.85
C GLY A 43 1.96 -7.84 39.33
N VAL A 44 2.77 -8.86 39.67
CA VAL A 44 3.04 -9.30 41.04
C VAL A 44 4.55 -9.33 41.29
N THR A 45 4.97 -9.06 42.53
CA THR A 45 6.39 -9.04 42.89
C THR A 45 6.93 -10.46 43.10
N SER A 46 8.04 -10.82 42.44
CA SER A 46 8.76 -12.09 42.63
C SER A 46 9.35 -12.14 44.04
N GLY A 47 8.65 -12.81 44.95
CA GLY A 47 9.10 -13.05 46.33
C GLY A 47 7.99 -12.88 47.37
N SER A 48 7.04 -11.96 47.16
CA SER A 48 5.94 -11.68 48.12
C SER A 48 4.53 -11.94 47.56
N TYR A 49 4.38 -12.25 46.27
CA TYR A 49 3.08 -12.36 45.57
C TYR A 49 2.17 -11.13 45.70
N GLU A 50 2.72 -9.98 46.11
CA GLU A 50 1.95 -8.76 46.28
C GLU A 50 1.66 -8.10 44.93
N LYS A 51 0.39 -7.72 44.73
CA LYS A 51 -0.11 -7.03 43.53
C LYS A 51 0.55 -5.67 43.39
N VAL A 52 0.96 -5.31 42.18
CA VAL A 52 1.43 -3.97 41.85
C VAL A 52 0.36 -3.25 41.05
N LEU A 53 -0.18 -2.17 41.61
CA LEU A 53 -1.33 -1.46 41.10
C LEU A 53 -0.93 -0.06 40.61
N LEU A 54 -1.39 0.32 39.42
CA LEU A 54 -1.31 1.68 38.92
C LEU A 54 -2.60 2.43 39.30
N LYS A 55 -2.47 3.52 40.06
CA LYS A 55 -3.60 4.34 40.53
C LYS A 55 -3.45 5.79 40.08
N SER A 56 -4.59 6.43 39.84
CA SER A 56 -4.67 7.84 39.46
C SER A 56 -4.99 8.68 40.68
N GLY A 57 -4.06 9.56 41.08
CA GLY A 57 -4.20 10.45 42.23
C GLY A 57 -4.40 11.92 41.82
N PRO A 58 -4.71 12.80 42.79
CA PRO A 58 -4.92 14.24 42.53
C PRO A 58 -3.68 14.96 41.97
N TYR A 59 -2.51 14.34 42.04
CA TYR A 59 -1.24 14.87 41.53
C TYR A 59 -0.65 14.02 40.39
N GLY A 60 -1.47 13.17 39.77
CA GLY A 60 -1.04 12.29 38.68
C GLY A 60 -0.99 10.80 39.07
N VAL A 61 -0.52 9.99 38.12
CA VAL A 61 -0.52 8.54 38.20
C VAL A 61 0.64 8.05 39.07
N TYR A 62 0.38 7.09 39.96
CA TYR A 62 1.39 6.50 40.85
C TYR A 62 1.25 4.97 40.96
N VAL A 63 2.35 4.31 41.36
CA VAL A 63 2.41 2.86 41.54
C VAL A 63 2.33 2.51 43.03
N GLN A 64 1.46 1.57 43.38
CA GLN A 64 1.24 1.05 44.73
C GLN A 64 1.60 -0.43 44.80
N LEU A 65 2.31 -0.83 45.86
CA LEU A 65 2.59 -2.23 46.20
C LEU A 65 1.53 -2.73 47.21
N GLY A 66 0.87 -3.85 46.89
CA GLY A 66 -0.15 -4.47 47.73
C GLY A 66 -1.51 -3.75 47.74
N GLU A 67 -2.49 -4.39 48.38
CA GLU A 67 -3.83 -3.81 48.62
C GLU A 67 -3.81 -2.83 49.81
N ASP A 68 -4.79 -1.93 49.88
CA ASP A 68 -4.91 -0.95 50.97
C ASP A 68 -5.20 -1.64 52.30
N ARG A 69 -4.15 -1.91 53.10
CA ARG A 69 -4.28 -2.35 54.49
C ARG A 69 -4.43 -1.13 55.40
N LYS A 70 -5.51 -1.06 56.20
CA LYS A 70 -5.68 0.01 57.20
C LYS A 70 -4.50 -0.04 58.18
N GLY A 71 -3.70 1.04 58.22
CA GLY A 71 -2.60 1.21 59.18
C GLY A 71 -1.17 1.09 58.64
N TYR A 72 -0.96 0.83 57.35
CA TYR A 72 0.39 0.71 56.76
C TYR A 72 0.82 1.98 55.99
N ILE A 73 2.02 2.51 56.30
CA ILE A 73 2.69 3.62 55.61
C ILE A 73 4.16 3.16 55.44
N PRO A 74 4.78 3.30 54.24
CA PRO A 74 4.38 4.15 53.12
C PRO A 74 3.49 3.47 52.09
N LYS A 75 2.42 4.18 51.69
CA LYS A 75 1.53 3.81 50.57
C LYS A 75 2.16 3.99 49.18
N ARG A 76 3.44 4.36 49.12
CA ARG A 76 4.20 4.71 47.92
C ARG A 76 5.56 4.03 48.00
N ALA A 77 5.92 3.28 46.97
CA ALA A 77 7.24 2.67 46.85
C ALA A 77 8.07 3.44 45.82
N SER A 78 9.37 3.62 46.10
CA SER A 78 10.30 4.14 45.10
C SER A 78 10.37 3.18 43.92
N VAL A 79 10.39 3.69 42.69
CA VAL A 79 10.51 2.89 41.45
C VAL A 79 11.75 1.98 41.51
N SER A 80 12.82 2.41 42.20
CA SER A 80 14.03 1.62 42.44
C SER A 80 13.84 0.40 43.35
N HIS A 81 12.77 0.31 44.13
CA HIS A 81 12.38 -0.90 44.88
C HIS A 81 11.44 -1.82 44.07
N VAL A 82 10.92 -1.35 42.92
CA VAL A 82 10.02 -2.08 42.02
C VAL A 82 10.81 -2.64 40.81
N CYS A 83 12.08 -3.02 41.04
CA CYS A 83 13.04 -3.43 40.01
C CYS A 83 12.61 -4.59 39.10
N HIS A 84 11.50 -5.27 39.39
CA HIS A 84 11.01 -6.40 38.59
C HIS A 84 10.04 -6.03 37.46
N ILE A 85 9.45 -4.82 37.45
CA ILE A 85 8.64 -4.35 36.30
C ILE A 85 9.53 -4.08 35.08
N SER A 86 10.78 -3.66 35.32
CA SER A 86 11.80 -3.53 34.28
C SER A 86 12.08 -4.87 33.59
N ILE A 87 12.09 -5.98 34.34
CA ILE A 87 12.41 -7.32 33.81
C ILE A 87 11.29 -7.86 32.92
N PHE A 88 10.02 -7.65 33.27
CA PHE A 88 8.89 -8.10 32.43
C PHE A 88 8.75 -7.27 31.13
N LYS A 89 9.00 -5.95 31.20
CA LYS A 89 9.08 -5.11 29.98
C LYS A 89 10.31 -5.42 29.14
N ALA A 90 11.48 -5.64 29.76
CA ALA A 90 12.70 -6.04 29.08
C ALA A 90 12.53 -7.39 28.37
N SER A 91 11.90 -8.37 29.03
CA SER A 91 11.64 -9.69 28.44
C SER A 91 10.73 -9.61 27.20
N LYS A 92 9.63 -8.83 27.26
CA LYS A 92 8.77 -8.62 26.08
C LYS A 92 9.48 -7.83 24.98
N TYR A 93 10.29 -6.84 25.34
CA TYR A 93 11.08 -6.07 24.38
C TYR A 93 12.15 -6.92 23.68
N GLU A 94 12.87 -7.78 24.41
CA GLU A 94 13.85 -8.71 23.86
C GLU A 94 13.18 -9.70 22.88
N THR A 95 12.00 -10.23 23.22
CA THR A 95 11.25 -11.09 22.29
C THR A 95 10.81 -10.34 21.03
N TRP A 96 10.38 -9.08 21.16
CA TRP A 96 10.04 -8.23 20.02
C TRP A 96 11.28 -7.94 19.16
N GLU A 97 12.42 -7.64 19.77
CA GLU A 97 13.67 -7.31 19.05
C GLU A 97 14.18 -8.52 18.26
N VAL A 98 14.12 -9.72 18.84
CA VAL A 98 14.45 -10.96 18.12
C VAL A 98 13.49 -11.22 16.95
N GLN A 99 12.20 -10.92 17.10
CA GLN A 99 11.23 -11.04 16.01
C GLN A 99 11.45 -9.98 14.91
N ASP A 100 11.73 -8.74 15.29
CA ASP A 100 12.03 -7.63 14.37
C ASP A 100 13.29 -7.93 13.55
N GLN A 101 14.36 -8.43 14.19
CA GLN A 101 15.60 -8.84 13.52
C GLN A 101 15.38 -10.00 12.52
N LYS A 102 14.55 -10.99 12.87
CA LYS A 102 14.20 -12.08 11.94
C LYS A 102 13.44 -11.54 10.72
N LEU A 103 12.46 -10.67 10.95
CA LEU A 103 11.69 -10.06 9.87
C LEU A 103 12.58 -9.18 8.97
N LEU A 104 13.50 -8.42 9.57
CA LEU A 104 14.51 -7.63 8.86
C LEU A 104 15.38 -8.48 7.95
N VAL A 105 16.00 -9.54 8.48
CA VAL A 105 16.90 -10.41 7.67
C VAL A 105 16.15 -11.01 6.49
N TRP A 106 14.90 -11.42 6.69
CA TRP A 106 14.07 -11.95 5.62
C TRP A 106 13.62 -10.87 4.61
N GLN A 107 13.22 -9.69 5.07
CA GLN A 107 12.93 -8.56 4.18
C GLN A 107 14.17 -8.23 3.34
N LEU A 108 15.36 -8.14 3.94
CA LEU A 108 16.60 -7.84 3.25
C LEU A 108 17.04 -8.97 2.30
N SER A 109 16.71 -10.24 2.56
CA SER A 109 17.06 -11.35 1.67
C SER A 109 16.24 -11.37 0.37
N THR A 110 15.03 -10.81 0.39
CA THR A 110 14.15 -10.72 -0.79
C THR A 110 14.35 -9.45 -1.62
N LEU A 111 15.13 -8.49 -1.12
CA LEU A 111 15.35 -7.19 -1.76
C LEU A 111 16.56 -7.18 -2.70
N LEU A 112 16.42 -6.40 -3.77
CA LEU A 112 17.54 -6.09 -4.67
C LEU A 112 18.61 -5.29 -3.92
N LYS A 113 19.89 -5.55 -4.24
CA LYS A 113 21.04 -4.85 -3.64
C LYS A 113 20.96 -3.31 -3.72
N SER A 114 20.29 -2.78 -4.76
CA SER A 114 20.06 -1.34 -4.94
C SER A 114 19.11 -0.72 -3.92
N VAL A 115 18.26 -1.51 -3.27
CA VAL A 115 17.33 -1.06 -2.22
C VAL A 115 17.96 -1.20 -0.83
N LEU A 116 18.86 -2.18 -0.65
CA LEU A 116 19.53 -2.46 0.64
C LEU A 116 20.29 -1.25 1.20
N SER A 117 21.03 -0.52 0.36
CA SER A 117 21.81 0.66 0.80
C SER A 117 20.95 1.81 1.35
N ARG A 118 19.66 1.87 0.99
CA ARG A 118 18.71 2.91 1.44
C ARG A 118 18.09 2.60 2.81
N VAL A 119 18.26 1.37 3.27
CA VAL A 119 17.52 0.79 4.40
C VAL A 119 18.44 0.49 5.60
N LEU A 120 19.75 0.67 5.45
CA LEU A 120 20.73 0.49 6.52
C LEU A 120 20.35 1.29 7.79
N GLY A 121 20.48 0.65 8.96
CA GLY A 121 20.18 1.26 10.27
C GLY A 121 18.70 1.42 10.60
N SER A 122 17.78 0.84 9.81
CA SER A 122 16.33 0.90 10.03
C SER A 122 15.82 -0.40 10.69
N ASN A 123 14.74 -0.31 11.49
CA ASN A 123 14.02 -1.49 12.01
C ASN A 123 13.01 -2.04 10.98
N SER A 124 12.44 -3.24 11.19
CA SER A 124 11.61 -3.92 10.17
C SER A 124 10.44 -3.07 9.66
N TYR A 125 9.83 -2.30 10.56
CA TYR A 125 8.74 -1.38 10.23
C TYR A 125 9.20 -0.22 9.34
N GLN A 126 10.33 0.40 9.64
CA GLN A 126 10.90 1.48 8.82
C GLN A 126 11.34 0.96 7.45
N VAL A 127 11.90 -0.24 7.39
CA VAL A 127 12.23 -0.94 6.13
C VAL A 127 10.99 -1.09 5.28
N TRP A 128 9.93 -1.67 5.86
CA TRP A 128 8.66 -1.87 5.21
C TRP A 128 8.08 -0.57 4.66
N ASN A 129 8.02 0.48 5.47
CA ASN A 129 7.50 1.78 5.05
C ASN A 129 8.30 2.39 3.91
N LYS A 130 9.64 2.37 3.99
CA LYS A 130 10.50 2.90 2.92
C LYS A 130 10.32 2.14 1.60
N ILE A 131 10.20 0.82 1.66
CA ILE A 131 9.95 -0.04 0.50
C ILE A 131 8.58 0.29 -0.08
N HIS A 132 7.55 0.27 0.74
CA HIS A 132 6.19 0.55 0.34
C HIS A 132 6.07 1.94 -0.30
N GLU A 133 6.64 2.97 0.33
CA GLU A 133 6.68 4.32 -0.21
C GLU A 133 7.41 4.35 -1.55
N TYR A 134 8.63 3.80 -1.63
CA TYR A 134 9.43 3.77 -2.85
C TYR A 134 8.68 3.12 -4.02
N PHE A 135 8.12 1.93 -3.81
CA PHE A 135 7.37 1.23 -4.85
C PHE A 135 6.06 1.93 -5.18
N SER A 136 5.37 2.53 -4.20
CA SER A 136 4.15 3.30 -4.47
C SER A 136 4.43 4.52 -5.35
N LEU A 137 5.52 5.25 -5.08
CA LEU A 137 5.95 6.40 -5.87
C LEU A 137 6.39 5.97 -7.26
N HIS A 138 7.15 4.88 -7.35
CA HIS A 138 7.63 4.35 -8.63
C HIS A 138 6.48 3.86 -9.52
N THR A 139 5.53 3.10 -8.97
CA THR A 139 4.33 2.63 -9.65
C THR A 139 3.46 3.80 -10.13
N LYS A 140 3.24 4.81 -9.28
CA LYS A 140 2.50 6.04 -9.67
C LYS A 140 3.20 6.79 -10.79
N SER A 141 4.52 6.97 -10.69
CA SER A 141 5.34 7.62 -11.72
C SER A 141 5.28 6.85 -13.04
N ARG A 142 5.43 5.52 -12.99
CA ARG A 142 5.33 4.65 -14.17
C ARG A 142 3.95 4.73 -14.82
N ALA A 143 2.87 4.67 -14.03
CA ALA A 143 1.51 4.81 -14.55
C ALA A 143 1.30 6.18 -15.23
N ARG A 144 1.85 7.27 -14.67
CA ARG A 144 1.80 8.60 -15.29
C ARG A 144 2.56 8.62 -16.63
N GLN A 145 3.78 8.09 -16.66
CA GLN A 145 4.57 7.99 -17.89
C GLN A 145 3.84 7.18 -18.98
N LEU A 146 3.24 6.05 -18.61
CA LEU A 146 2.49 5.22 -19.53
C LEU A 146 1.26 5.93 -20.10
N ARG A 147 0.49 6.65 -19.26
CA ARG A 147 -0.63 7.48 -19.74
C ARG A 147 -0.18 8.56 -20.70
N THR A 148 0.91 9.26 -20.37
CA THR A 148 1.47 10.29 -21.26
C THR A 148 1.93 9.68 -22.58
N ALA A 149 2.64 8.55 -22.54
CA ALA A 149 3.09 7.84 -23.73
C ALA A 149 1.91 7.34 -24.59
N MET A 150 0.84 6.84 -23.97
CA MET A 150 -0.39 6.40 -24.64
C MET A 150 -1.03 7.54 -25.44
N ARG A 151 -1.20 8.73 -24.83
CA ARG A 151 -1.79 9.90 -25.52
C ARG A 151 -0.87 10.53 -26.56
N ALA A 152 0.45 10.35 -26.41
CA ALA A 152 1.42 10.84 -27.38
C ALA A 152 1.56 9.93 -28.61
N VAL A 153 0.84 8.81 -28.69
CA VAL A 153 0.86 7.97 -29.89
C VAL A 153 0.06 8.63 -31.00
N THR A 154 0.71 8.89 -32.13
CA THR A 154 0.10 9.34 -33.38
C THR A 154 0.14 8.24 -34.43
N LEU A 155 -0.78 8.27 -35.40
CA LEU A 155 -0.87 7.30 -36.49
C LEU A 155 0.35 7.37 -37.44
N ASP A 156 0.92 8.56 -37.69
CA ASP A 156 2.06 8.82 -38.59
C ASP A 156 2.01 8.04 -39.93
N GLU A 157 3.16 7.82 -40.59
CA GLU A 157 3.29 6.96 -41.79
C GLU A 157 3.10 5.45 -41.49
N LYS A 158 2.46 5.09 -40.36
CA LYS A 158 2.23 3.69 -39.96
C LYS A 158 0.80 3.28 -40.30
N SER A 159 0.60 1.98 -40.49
CA SER A 159 -0.75 1.43 -40.69
C SER A 159 -1.60 1.59 -39.42
N ILE A 160 -2.92 1.71 -39.61
CA ILE A 160 -3.90 1.76 -38.51
C ILE A 160 -3.77 0.55 -37.57
N ASP A 161 -3.39 -0.62 -38.09
CA ASP A 161 -3.21 -1.82 -37.26
C ASP A 161 -2.07 -1.67 -36.26
N GLU A 162 -0.94 -1.13 -36.72
CA GLU A 162 0.24 -0.92 -35.88
C GLU A 162 -0.04 0.14 -34.80
N TYR A 163 -0.72 1.22 -35.18
CA TYR A 163 -1.19 2.25 -34.27
C TYR A 163 -2.10 1.67 -33.18
N LEU A 164 -3.17 0.97 -33.57
CA LEU A 164 -4.13 0.37 -32.64
C LEU A 164 -3.47 -0.63 -31.68
N ARG A 165 -2.51 -1.41 -32.20
CA ARG A 165 -1.74 -2.37 -31.40
C ARG A 165 -0.85 -1.67 -30.39
N LYS A 166 -0.21 -0.56 -30.77
CA LYS A 166 0.65 0.22 -29.89
C LYS A 166 -0.13 0.87 -28.75
N VAL A 167 -1.28 1.50 -29.04
CA VAL A 167 -2.15 2.07 -28.01
C VAL A 167 -2.67 0.97 -27.06
N LYS A 168 -3.12 -0.17 -27.61
CA LYS A 168 -3.55 -1.32 -26.79
C LYS A 168 -2.43 -1.82 -25.88
N GLY A 169 -1.19 -1.87 -26.37
CA GLY A 169 -0.03 -2.27 -25.55
C GLY A 169 0.14 -1.41 -24.31
N TYR A 170 -0.03 -0.08 -24.42
CA TYR A 170 0.01 0.81 -23.25
C TYR A 170 -1.18 0.60 -22.30
N VAL A 171 -2.38 0.35 -22.84
CA VAL A 171 -3.58 0.04 -22.03
C VAL A 171 -3.37 -1.24 -21.22
N ASP A 172 -2.86 -2.29 -21.87
CA ASP A 172 -2.55 -3.57 -21.22
C ASP A 172 -1.45 -3.40 -20.16
N GLU A 173 -0.41 -2.58 -20.44
CA GLU A 173 0.66 -2.31 -19.48
C GLU A 173 0.15 -1.50 -18.27
N LEU A 174 -0.72 -0.51 -18.49
CA LEU A 174 -1.39 0.24 -17.43
C LEU A 174 -2.25 -0.67 -16.53
N ALA A 175 -2.99 -1.59 -17.13
CA ALA A 175 -3.71 -2.63 -16.40
C ALA A 175 -2.75 -3.52 -15.60
N GLY A 176 -1.61 -3.90 -16.18
CA GLY A 176 -0.55 -4.65 -15.50
C GLY A 176 0.00 -3.93 -14.27
N VAL A 177 0.19 -2.60 -14.33
CA VAL A 177 0.64 -1.75 -13.20
C VAL A 177 -0.45 -1.55 -12.14
N GLY A 178 -1.67 -2.06 -12.37
CA GLY A 178 -2.80 -1.97 -11.45
C GLY A 178 -3.64 -0.71 -11.62
N VAL A 179 -3.49 -0.01 -12.74
CA VAL A 179 -4.23 1.23 -13.06
C VAL A 179 -4.94 1.04 -14.40
N PRO A 180 -6.04 0.25 -14.46
CA PRO A 180 -6.75 0.01 -15.70
C PRO A 180 -7.32 1.31 -16.28
N VAL A 181 -7.31 1.40 -17.62
CA VAL A 181 -7.84 2.54 -18.37
C VAL A 181 -9.35 2.42 -18.49
N ARG A 182 -10.07 3.53 -18.27
CA ARG A 182 -11.52 3.57 -18.46
C ARG A 182 -11.87 3.48 -19.94
N HIS A 183 -13.04 2.95 -20.27
CA HIS A 183 -13.47 2.83 -21.67
C HIS A 183 -13.44 4.17 -22.41
N GLU A 184 -13.98 5.23 -21.80
CA GLU A 184 -13.98 6.59 -22.37
C GLU A 184 -12.55 7.11 -22.59
N GLU A 185 -11.67 6.99 -21.59
CA GLU A 185 -10.27 7.39 -21.69
C GLU A 185 -9.52 6.63 -22.81
N TYR A 186 -9.87 5.36 -23.04
CA TYR A 186 -9.30 4.59 -24.14
C TYR A 186 -9.83 5.06 -25.50
N VAL A 187 -11.13 5.37 -25.60
CA VAL A 187 -11.71 5.94 -26.82
C VAL A 187 -11.06 7.29 -27.13
N ASP A 188 -10.94 8.19 -26.16
CA ASP A 188 -10.34 9.51 -26.35
C ASP A 188 -8.89 9.39 -26.84
N ALA A 189 -8.09 8.51 -26.21
CA ALA A 189 -6.71 8.28 -26.61
C ALA A 189 -6.58 7.71 -28.04
N LEU A 190 -7.57 6.95 -28.51
CA LEU A 190 -7.61 6.45 -29.89
C LEU A 190 -7.96 7.53 -30.91
N LEU A 191 -8.75 8.53 -30.53
CA LEU A 191 -9.18 9.61 -31.44
C LEU A 191 -8.17 10.75 -31.49
N GLU A 192 -7.54 11.09 -30.35
CA GLU A 192 -6.53 12.15 -30.23
C GLU A 192 -5.29 11.92 -31.13
N GLY A 193 -4.94 10.66 -31.40
CA GLY A 193 -3.76 10.29 -32.18
C GLY A 193 -3.97 10.21 -33.70
N LEU A 194 -5.18 10.48 -34.19
CA LEU A 194 -5.52 10.35 -35.61
C LEU A 194 -5.25 11.66 -36.38
N PRO A 195 -4.77 11.58 -37.64
CA PRO A 195 -4.52 12.76 -38.47
C PRO A 195 -5.83 13.33 -39.04
N SER A 196 -5.76 14.51 -39.64
CA SER A 196 -6.91 15.24 -40.20
C SER A 196 -7.76 14.44 -41.17
N ASP A 197 -7.16 13.51 -41.91
CA ASP A 197 -7.84 12.69 -42.91
C ASP A 197 -8.94 11.82 -42.29
N TYR A 198 -8.81 11.48 -41.00
CA TYR A 198 -9.76 10.70 -40.24
C TYR A 198 -10.86 11.53 -39.57
N ALA A 199 -10.85 12.87 -39.71
CA ALA A 199 -11.88 13.76 -39.15
C ALA A 199 -13.34 13.34 -39.46
N PRO A 200 -13.69 12.80 -40.64
CA PRO A 200 -15.03 12.30 -40.91
C PRO A 200 -15.43 11.13 -40.01
N VAL A 201 -14.49 10.22 -39.70
CA VAL A 201 -14.75 9.07 -38.83
C VAL A 201 -14.86 9.50 -37.38
N ILE A 202 -14.00 10.42 -36.95
CA ILE A 202 -14.03 11.02 -35.60
C ILE A 202 -15.41 11.64 -35.37
N SER A 203 -15.91 12.46 -36.30
CA SER A 203 -17.24 13.08 -36.21
C SER A 203 -18.39 12.05 -36.10
N VAL A 204 -18.30 10.94 -36.84
CA VAL A 204 -19.29 9.85 -36.76
C VAL A 204 -19.26 9.17 -35.39
N ILE A 205 -18.07 9.01 -34.79
CA ILE A 205 -17.92 8.41 -33.47
C ILE A 205 -18.46 9.37 -32.39
N GLU A 206 -18.11 10.64 -32.44
CA GLU A 206 -18.51 11.67 -31.47
C GLU A 206 -20.00 12.02 -31.53
N SER A 207 -20.63 11.91 -32.71
CA SER A 207 -22.08 12.17 -32.86
C SER A 207 -22.97 11.08 -32.25
N LYS A 208 -22.42 9.91 -31.89
CA LYS A 208 -23.20 8.83 -31.28
C LYS A 208 -23.56 9.19 -29.84
N LYS A 209 -24.85 9.02 -29.50
CA LYS A 209 -25.38 9.24 -28.14
C LYS A 209 -24.69 8.39 -27.05
N ARG A 210 -24.12 7.25 -27.43
CA ARG A 210 -23.39 6.34 -26.54
C ARG A 210 -22.01 6.09 -27.15
N THR A 211 -20.98 6.11 -26.31
CA THR A 211 -19.62 5.76 -26.72
C THR A 211 -19.62 4.35 -27.32
N PRO A 212 -19.22 4.19 -28.59
CA PRO A 212 -19.17 2.88 -29.23
C PRO A 212 -18.13 1.97 -28.56
N SER A 213 -18.26 0.67 -28.80
CA SER A 213 -17.26 -0.28 -28.32
C SER A 213 -15.94 -0.12 -29.06
N ILE A 214 -14.84 -0.55 -28.43
CA ILE A 214 -13.51 -0.52 -29.08
C ILE A 214 -13.52 -1.34 -30.37
N ALA A 215 -14.26 -2.45 -30.43
CA ALA A 215 -14.37 -3.27 -31.64
C ALA A 215 -15.06 -2.51 -32.80
N GLU A 216 -16.13 -1.79 -32.50
CA GLU A 216 -16.83 -0.95 -33.49
C GLU A 216 -15.94 0.19 -33.99
N ILE A 217 -15.22 0.87 -33.09
CA ILE A 217 -14.29 1.94 -33.45
C ILE A 217 -13.21 1.40 -34.39
N LYS A 218 -12.59 0.26 -34.04
CA LYS A 218 -11.58 -0.39 -34.89
C LYS A 218 -12.15 -0.69 -36.28
N ALA A 219 -13.34 -1.28 -36.37
CA ALA A 219 -13.99 -1.58 -37.64
C ALA A 219 -14.21 -0.32 -38.50
N LEU A 220 -14.65 0.78 -37.88
CA LEU A 220 -14.80 2.07 -38.56
C LEU A 220 -13.48 2.61 -39.09
N LEU A 221 -12.40 2.51 -38.30
CA LEU A 221 -11.07 2.98 -38.68
C LEU A 221 -10.48 2.17 -39.84
N TYR A 222 -10.52 0.84 -39.79
CA TYR A 222 -10.07 -0.02 -40.90
C TYR A 222 -10.88 0.22 -42.18
N GLY A 223 -12.20 0.38 -42.05
CA GLY A 223 -13.07 0.70 -43.19
C GLY A 223 -12.72 2.04 -43.84
N HIS A 224 -12.25 3.01 -43.05
CA HIS A 224 -11.81 4.30 -43.56
C HIS A 224 -10.41 4.25 -44.19
N GLU A 225 -9.45 3.55 -43.59
CA GLU A 225 -8.12 3.33 -44.17
C GLU A 225 -8.24 2.70 -45.58
N THR A 226 -9.13 1.74 -45.75
CA THR A 226 -9.42 1.11 -47.06
C THR A 226 -9.96 2.11 -48.09
N ARG A 227 -10.71 3.13 -47.66
CA ARG A 227 -11.24 4.16 -48.55
C ARG A 227 -10.19 5.20 -48.92
N LEU A 228 -9.39 5.64 -47.94
CA LEU A 228 -8.28 6.58 -48.16
C LEU A 228 -7.23 5.99 -49.10
N THR A 229 -6.86 4.72 -48.90
CA THR A 229 -5.88 4.02 -49.76
C THR A 229 -6.37 3.88 -51.20
N ARG A 230 -7.67 3.68 -51.44
CA ARG A 230 -8.25 3.68 -52.79
C ARG A 230 -8.18 5.06 -53.43
N TYR A 231 -8.60 6.10 -52.71
CA TYR A 231 -8.58 7.48 -53.20
C TYR A 231 -7.17 7.92 -53.60
N ASN A 232 -6.17 7.65 -52.74
CA ASN A 232 -4.76 8.00 -53.01
C ASN A 232 -4.13 7.19 -54.16
N ARG A 233 -4.77 6.11 -54.64
CA ARG A 233 -4.28 5.32 -55.77
C ARG A 233 -4.82 5.82 -57.12
N ASP A 234 -5.92 6.55 -57.08
CA ASP A 234 -6.63 7.05 -58.27
C ASP A 234 -6.26 8.53 -58.58
N THR A 235 -5.48 9.18 -57.71
CA THR A 235 -4.90 10.54 -57.86
C THR A 235 -3.41 10.47 -58.11
#